data_AF-A0A7J5DD61-F1
#
_entry.id   AF-A0A7J5DD61-F1
#
_cell.length_a   1.000
_cell.length_b   1.000
_cell.length_c   1.000
_cell.angle_alpha   90.00
_cell.angle_beta   90.00
_cell.angle_gamma   90.00
#
_symmetry.space_group_name_H-M   'P 1'
#
loop_
_entity.id
_entity.type
_entity.pdbx_description
1 polymer ?
#
loop_
_entity_poly.entity_id
_entity_poly.type
_entity_poly.pdbx_seq_one_letter_code
_entity_poly.pdbx_strand_id
1 'polypeptide(L)'
;MAYQAGRQRSQPRPVPESLEAQAYLQDYATLLEAVPFPSVVFDHRWDVVLSNAAFETLFGGVGAHPTAMPGDNFLRFVLFHPDAGSVLGEHESSWCLPMLAHFAAAVERNGQDRGLQSIRRDIAQDPIMDAAYRHGLPHWIRAVGPRGVEHDGAVRPLVHPDPRWGSTNCRIVDDTPRTLRDMGYSRMTLVLREAVRPVTGGPRRTRRTRNGTAELRAV
;
A
#
# COMPACT_ATOMS: atom_id res chain seq x y z
N MET A 1 10.16 -7.97 -27.15
CA MET A 1 9.51 -6.69 -27.55
C MET A 1 10.16 -5.58 -26.74
N ALA A 2 10.77 -4.61 -27.43
CA ALA A 2 11.59 -3.58 -26.82
C ALA A 2 10.72 -2.41 -26.33
N TYR A 3 10.74 -2.13 -25.03
CA TYR A 3 10.13 -0.93 -24.45
C TYR A 3 11.03 0.28 -24.76
N GLN A 4 10.68 1.05 -25.78
CA GLN A 4 11.16 2.42 -25.93
C GLN A 4 10.36 3.33 -25.00
N ALA A 5 10.73 3.38 -23.72
CA ALA A 5 10.26 4.41 -22.82
C ALA A 5 11.14 5.65 -23.01
N GLY A 6 10.60 6.65 -23.73
CA GLY A 6 11.16 7.99 -23.72
C GLY A 6 11.30 8.45 -22.27
N ARG A 7 12.48 9.00 -21.93
CA ARG A 7 12.78 9.58 -20.61
C ARG A 7 11.74 10.64 -20.27
N GLN A 8 10.66 10.24 -19.61
CA GLN A 8 9.71 11.15 -19.01
C GLN A 8 10.44 11.80 -17.84
N ARG A 9 10.71 13.10 -17.95
CA ARG A 9 11.32 13.90 -16.89
C ARG A 9 10.55 13.63 -15.60
N SER A 10 11.24 13.15 -14.56
CA SER A 10 10.75 13.13 -13.18
C SER A 10 10.08 14.48 -12.92
N GLN A 11 8.80 14.48 -12.55
CA GLN A 11 8.12 15.72 -12.22
C GLN A 11 8.91 16.42 -11.11
N PRO A 12 8.99 17.77 -11.10
CA PRO A 12 9.62 18.49 -10.01
C PRO A 12 8.99 18.03 -8.70
N ARG A 13 9.82 17.63 -7.73
CA ARG A 13 9.33 17.32 -6.38
C ARG A 13 8.46 18.48 -5.88
N PRO A 14 7.35 18.22 -5.19
CA PRO A 14 6.54 19.28 -4.61
C PRO A 14 7.41 20.08 -3.63
N VAL A 15 7.80 21.29 -4.03
CA VAL A 15 8.54 22.23 -3.17
C VAL A 15 7.51 23.12 -2.50
N PRO A 16 7.53 23.27 -1.15
CA PRO A 16 6.65 24.21 -0.49
C PRO A 16 6.87 25.64 -0.99
N GLU A 17 5.77 26.36 -1.20
CA GLU A 17 5.78 27.69 -1.80
C GLU A 17 6.41 28.77 -0.89
N SER A 18 6.50 28.53 0.43
CA SER A 18 7.08 29.47 1.40
C SER A 18 8.32 28.93 2.11
N LEU A 19 9.23 29.84 2.48
CA LEU A 19 10.43 29.52 3.26
C LEU A 19 10.09 28.93 4.65
N GLU A 20 9.01 29.41 5.27
CA GLU A 20 8.52 28.91 6.54
C GLU A 20 8.04 27.46 6.45
N ALA A 21 7.35 27.10 5.36
CA ALA A 21 6.93 25.73 5.11
C ALA A 21 8.13 24.80 4.86
N GLN A 22 9.16 25.28 4.17
CA GLN A 22 10.40 24.52 3.98
C GLN A 22 11.14 24.29 5.31
N ALA A 23 11.26 25.32 6.15
CA ALA A 23 11.86 25.18 7.47
C ALA A 23 11.08 24.19 8.35
N TYR A 24 9.75 24.27 8.33
CA TYR A 24 8.90 23.31 9.05
C TYR A 24 9.09 21.87 8.55
N LEU A 25 9.15 21.64 7.23
CA LEU A 25 9.41 20.31 6.69
C LEU A 25 10.79 19.79 7.06
N GLN A 26 11.81 20.65 7.15
CA GLN A 26 13.14 20.27 7.56
C GLN A 26 13.15 19.79 9.03
N ASP A 27 12.50 20.53 9.92
CA ASP A 27 12.33 20.13 11.33
C ASP A 27 11.49 18.85 11.45
N TYR A 28 10.43 18.75 10.64
CA TYR A 28 9.57 17.58 10.60
C TYR A 28 10.30 16.33 10.10
N ALA A 29 11.24 16.47 9.16
CA ALA A 29 12.07 15.36 8.69
C ALA A 29 12.92 14.77 9.84
N THR A 30 13.47 15.61 10.72
CA THR A 30 14.17 15.14 11.93
C THR A 30 13.25 14.35 12.85
N LEU A 31 12.00 14.80 13.04
CA LEU A 31 11.01 14.06 13.83
C LEU A 31 10.61 12.73 13.17
N LEU A 32 10.39 12.75 11.85
CA LEU A 32 10.00 11.58 11.07
C LEU A 32 11.09 10.49 11.12
N GLU A 33 12.36 10.89 11.08
CA GLU A 33 13.50 9.99 11.17
C GLU A 33 13.61 9.28 12.53
N ALA A 34 13.13 9.89 13.61
CA ALA A 34 13.10 9.27 14.93
C ALA A 34 12.05 8.15 15.08
N VAL A 35 11.14 7.99 14.13
CA VAL A 35 10.08 6.98 14.17
C VAL A 35 10.65 5.62 13.73
N PRO A 36 10.56 4.55 14.55
CA PRO A 36 11.20 3.27 14.27
C PRO A 36 10.46 2.43 13.21
N PHE A 37 9.36 2.96 12.66
CA PHE A 37 8.50 2.29 11.70
C PHE A 37 8.58 2.99 10.34
N PRO A 38 8.44 2.25 9.22
CA PRO A 38 8.37 2.82 7.89
C PRO A 38 7.33 3.94 7.82
N SER A 39 7.79 5.16 7.55
CA SER A 39 6.95 6.36 7.56
C SER A 39 7.23 7.22 6.35
N VAL A 40 6.16 7.74 5.76
CA VAL A 40 6.21 8.56 4.55
C VAL A 40 5.20 9.71 4.65
N VAL A 41 5.57 10.85 4.08
CA VAL A 41 4.73 12.02 3.89
C VAL A 41 4.58 12.25 2.39
N PHE A 42 3.36 12.44 1.93
CA PHE A 42 3.05 12.66 0.53
C PHE A 42 1.95 13.72 0.37
N ASP A 43 1.84 14.31 -0.83
CA ASP A 43 0.78 15.26 -1.16
C ASP A 43 -0.54 14.59 -1.57
N HIS A 44 -1.53 15.38 -1.97
CA HIS A 44 -2.84 14.87 -2.40
C HIS A 44 -2.81 14.02 -3.68
N ARG A 45 -1.66 13.94 -4.37
CA ARG A 45 -1.39 13.09 -5.54
C ARG A 45 -0.52 11.89 -5.20
N TRP A 46 -0.22 11.71 -3.92
CA TRP A 46 0.72 10.70 -3.41
C TRP A 46 2.16 10.91 -3.87
N ASP A 47 2.52 12.10 -4.35
CA ASP A 47 3.91 12.45 -4.61
C ASP A 47 4.63 12.54 -3.26
N VAL A 48 5.73 11.81 -3.11
CA VAL A 48 6.43 11.69 -1.83
C VAL A 48 7.24 12.96 -1.56
N VAL A 49 7.03 13.52 -0.38
CA VAL A 49 7.66 14.75 0.11
C VAL A 49 8.79 14.40 1.09
N LEU A 50 8.55 13.48 2.03
CA LEU A 50 9.53 12.98 3.01
C LEU A 50 9.33 11.49 3.23
N SER A 51 10.41 10.77 3.51
CA SER A 51 10.43 9.39 3.98
C SER A 51 11.54 9.25 5.02
N ASN A 52 11.40 8.28 5.93
CA ASN A 52 12.47 7.94 6.87
C ASN A 52 13.30 6.74 6.40
N ALA A 53 14.44 6.49 7.04
CA ALA A 53 15.31 5.37 6.69
C ALA A 53 14.61 4.00 6.82
N ALA A 54 13.63 3.85 7.71
CA ALA A 54 12.85 2.61 7.83
C ALA A 54 11.97 2.35 6.58
N PHE A 55 11.40 3.41 5.99
CA PHE A 55 10.68 3.32 4.71
C PHE A 55 11.62 2.97 3.57
N GLU A 56 12.76 3.66 3.48
CA GLU A 56 13.78 3.35 2.46
C GLU A 56 14.29 1.91 2.58
N THR A 57 14.46 1.40 3.81
CA THR A 57 14.86 0.00 4.05
C THR A 57 13.77 -0.97 3.59
N LEU A 58 12.50 -0.70 3.92
CA LEU A 58 11.37 -1.56 3.54
C LEU A 58 11.28 -1.72 2.01
N PHE A 59 11.51 -0.63 1.26
CA PHE A 59 11.41 -0.62 -0.20
C PHE A 59 12.75 -0.72 -0.93
N GLY A 60 13.87 -0.87 -0.22
CA GLY A 60 15.21 -0.83 -0.81
C GLY A 60 15.54 -1.97 -1.78
N GLY A 61 14.75 -3.05 -1.75
CA GLY A 61 14.85 -4.17 -2.70
C GLY A 61 14.08 -3.97 -4.01
N VAL A 62 13.30 -2.89 -4.15
CA VAL A 62 12.47 -2.60 -5.32
C VAL A 62 13.35 -2.18 -6.50
N GLY A 63 13.14 -2.82 -7.65
CA GLY A 63 13.85 -2.49 -8.88
C GLY A 63 13.56 -1.07 -9.39
N ALA A 64 14.46 -0.49 -10.18
CA ALA A 64 14.24 0.84 -10.73
C ALA A 64 13.07 0.85 -11.73
N HIS A 65 12.16 1.82 -11.58
CA HIS A 65 11.03 2.04 -12.48
C HIS A 65 10.90 3.53 -12.80
N PRO A 66 10.61 3.91 -14.06
CA PRO A 66 10.66 5.31 -14.49
C PRO A 66 9.65 6.24 -13.80
N THR A 67 8.51 5.72 -13.33
CA THR A 67 7.39 6.55 -12.85
C THR A 67 6.66 5.99 -11.62
N ALA A 68 7.16 4.91 -11.02
CA ALA A 68 6.43 4.17 -9.97
C ALA A 68 7.35 3.78 -8.82
N MET A 69 8.43 4.55 -8.59
CA MET A 69 9.26 4.32 -7.41
C MET A 69 8.47 4.69 -6.15
N PRO A 70 8.56 3.88 -5.08
CA PRO A 70 7.83 4.13 -3.83
C PRO A 70 8.23 5.44 -3.16
N GLY A 71 9.47 5.90 -3.35
CA GLY A 71 9.97 7.20 -2.88
C GLY A 71 9.68 8.38 -3.81
N ASP A 72 9.07 8.16 -4.97
CA ASP A 72 8.65 9.23 -5.89
C ASP A 72 7.13 9.45 -5.82
N ASN A 73 6.35 8.39 -6.03
CA ASN A 73 4.89 8.44 -5.89
C ASN A 73 4.34 7.10 -5.37
N PHE A 74 3.81 7.12 -4.16
CA PHE A 74 3.39 5.90 -3.47
C PHE A 74 2.17 5.24 -4.13
N LEU A 75 1.20 6.02 -4.63
CA LEU A 75 0.04 5.47 -5.34
C LEU A 75 0.48 4.77 -6.63
N ARG A 76 1.38 5.40 -7.40
CA ARG A 76 1.89 4.80 -8.64
C ARG A 76 2.69 3.54 -8.37
N PHE A 77 3.47 3.49 -7.29
CA PHE A 77 4.13 2.26 -6.85
C PHE A 77 3.10 1.15 -6.62
N VAL A 78 2.06 1.42 -5.82
CA VAL A 78 1.01 0.42 -5.54
C VAL A 78 0.31 -0.03 -6.82
N LEU A 79 -0.01 0.87 -7.75
CA LEU A 79 -0.84 0.53 -8.91
C LEU A 79 -0.07 -0.05 -10.10
N PHE A 80 1.20 0.33 -10.30
CA PHE A 80 1.90 0.09 -11.56
C PHE A 80 3.28 -0.55 -11.43
N HIS A 81 3.87 -0.61 -10.23
CA HIS A 81 5.20 -1.18 -10.08
C HIS A 81 5.14 -2.71 -10.11
N PRO A 82 5.92 -3.40 -10.96
CA PRO A 82 5.90 -4.86 -11.04
C PRO A 82 6.29 -5.54 -9.71
N ASP A 83 7.22 -4.93 -8.97
CA ASP A 83 7.66 -5.46 -7.67
C ASP A 83 6.73 -5.08 -6.49
N ALA A 84 5.60 -4.40 -6.71
CA ALA A 84 4.74 -3.97 -5.61
C ALA A 84 4.30 -5.14 -4.72
N GLY A 85 3.94 -6.28 -5.32
CA GLY A 85 3.58 -7.50 -4.59
C GLY A 85 4.74 -8.18 -3.85
N SER A 86 5.99 -7.79 -4.11
CA SER A 86 7.13 -8.31 -3.34
C SER A 86 7.25 -7.71 -1.93
N VAL A 87 6.63 -6.54 -1.71
CA VAL A 87 6.62 -5.82 -0.43
C VAL A 87 5.21 -5.74 0.15
N LEU A 88 4.20 -5.50 -0.69
CA LEU A 88 2.81 -5.36 -0.31
C LEU A 88 2.10 -6.72 -0.45
N GLY A 89 2.01 -7.47 0.65
CA GLY A 89 1.38 -8.80 0.64
C GLY A 89 -0.10 -8.73 0.25
N GLU A 90 -0.62 -9.80 -0.36
CA GLU A 90 -1.99 -9.85 -0.93
C GLU A 90 -2.32 -8.58 -1.72
N HIS A 91 -1.38 -8.18 -2.60
CA HIS A 91 -1.30 -6.87 -3.23
C HIS A 91 -2.63 -6.38 -3.79
N GLU A 92 -3.34 -7.21 -4.55
CA GLU A 92 -4.54 -6.81 -5.27
C GLU A 92 -5.69 -6.47 -4.32
N SER A 93 -6.00 -7.37 -3.39
CA SER A 93 -7.14 -7.25 -2.48
C SER A 93 -6.87 -6.30 -1.31
N SER A 94 -5.65 -6.34 -0.78
CA SER A 94 -5.29 -5.64 0.45
C SER A 94 -4.63 -4.29 0.22
N TRP A 95 -4.14 -3.99 -0.99
CA TRP A 95 -3.47 -2.73 -1.30
C TRP A 95 -4.05 -2.00 -2.50
N CYS A 96 -4.11 -2.65 -3.66
CA CYS A 96 -4.53 -2.02 -4.92
C CYS A 96 -5.96 -1.48 -4.85
N LEU A 97 -6.94 -2.31 -4.48
CA LEU A 97 -8.36 -1.90 -4.42
C LEU A 97 -8.61 -0.73 -3.44
N PRO A 98 -8.12 -0.76 -2.18
CA PRO A 98 -8.26 0.40 -1.31
C PRO A 98 -7.57 1.65 -1.85
N MET A 99 -6.39 1.53 -2.47
CA MET A 99 -5.71 2.69 -3.06
C MET A 99 -6.46 3.27 -4.26
N LEU A 100 -7.09 2.43 -5.09
CA LEU A 100 -8.01 2.88 -6.13
C LEU A 100 -9.24 3.59 -5.54
N ALA A 101 -9.75 3.14 -4.39
CA ALA A 101 -10.86 3.79 -3.70
C ALA A 101 -10.49 5.21 -3.25
N HIS A 102 -9.32 5.38 -2.63
CA HIS A 102 -8.82 6.70 -2.25
C HIS A 102 -8.56 7.59 -3.47
N PHE A 103 -7.99 7.02 -4.53
CA PHE A 103 -7.78 7.72 -5.79
C PHE A 103 -9.11 8.20 -6.42
N ALA A 104 -10.13 7.34 -6.48
CA ALA A 104 -11.45 7.72 -6.98
C ALA A 104 -12.04 8.90 -6.20
N ALA A 105 -11.99 8.84 -4.86
CA ALA A 105 -12.46 9.91 -4.01
C ALA A 105 -11.64 11.21 -4.20
N ALA A 106 -10.33 11.11 -4.44
CA ALA A 106 -9.49 12.28 -4.73
C ALA A 106 -9.83 12.92 -6.09
N VAL A 107 -10.07 12.11 -7.13
CA VAL A 107 -10.50 12.59 -8.45
C VAL A 107 -11.87 13.26 -8.39
N GLU A 108 -12.81 12.70 -7.61
CA GLU A 108 -14.13 13.31 -7.40
C GLU A 108 -14.02 14.69 -6.75
N ARG A 109 -13.15 14.85 -5.75
CA ARG A 109 -12.92 16.14 -5.09
C ARG A 109 -12.15 17.13 -5.95
N ASN A 110 -11.18 16.65 -6.73
CA ASN A 110 -10.20 17.47 -7.44
C ASN A 110 -10.17 17.17 -8.95
N GLY A 111 -11.34 17.17 -9.60
CA GLY A 111 -11.49 16.69 -10.97
C GLY A 111 -10.64 17.39 -12.04
N GLN A 112 -10.19 18.62 -11.80
CA GLN A 112 -9.34 19.37 -12.74
C GLN A 112 -7.83 19.24 -12.46
N ASP A 113 -7.45 18.49 -11.41
CA ASP A 113 -6.06 18.29 -11.06
C ASP A 113 -5.32 17.47 -12.14
N ARG A 114 -4.34 18.11 -12.81
CA ARG A 114 -3.63 17.49 -13.94
C ARG A 114 -2.82 16.25 -13.54
N GLY A 115 -2.33 16.19 -12.31
CA GLY A 115 -1.57 15.04 -11.79
C GLY A 115 -2.47 13.84 -11.60
N LEU A 116 -3.61 14.01 -10.91
CA LEU A 116 -4.63 12.98 -10.75
C LEU A 116 -5.19 12.51 -12.11
N GLN A 117 -5.42 13.44 -13.04
CA GLN A 117 -5.85 13.09 -14.39
C GLN A 117 -4.77 12.33 -15.18
N SER A 118 -3.49 12.51 -14.87
CA SER A 118 -2.43 11.68 -15.44
C SER A 118 -2.53 10.24 -14.96
N ILE A 119 -2.67 10.05 -13.65
CA ILE A 119 -2.85 8.71 -13.07
C ILE A 119 -4.12 8.05 -13.64
N ARG A 120 -5.22 8.80 -13.81
CA ARG A 120 -6.46 8.28 -14.42
C ARG A 120 -6.25 7.78 -15.85
N ARG A 121 -5.45 8.51 -16.65
CA ARG A 121 -5.10 8.10 -18.01
C ARG A 121 -4.25 6.83 -18.01
N ASP A 122 -3.28 6.73 -17.11
CA ASP A 122 -2.43 5.55 -17.00
C ASP A 122 -3.26 4.31 -16.60
N ILE A 123 -4.21 4.45 -15.66
CA ILE A 123 -5.20 3.41 -15.34
C ILE A 123 -6.00 3.02 -16.60
N ALA A 124 -6.45 4.00 -17.39
CA ALA A 124 -7.25 3.74 -18.59
C ALA A 124 -6.48 3.06 -19.73
N GLN A 125 -5.14 3.10 -19.71
CA GLN A 125 -4.29 2.45 -20.71
C GLN A 125 -4.06 0.97 -20.43
N ASP A 126 -4.22 0.53 -19.18
CA ASP A 126 -4.16 -0.88 -18.79
C ASP A 126 -5.59 -1.45 -18.73
N PRO A 127 -5.97 -2.39 -19.61
CA PRO A 127 -7.32 -2.95 -19.64
C PRO A 127 -7.76 -3.63 -18.34
N ILE A 128 -6.83 -4.26 -17.62
CA ILE A 128 -7.13 -4.95 -16.36
C ILE A 128 -7.37 -3.89 -15.28
N MET A 129 -6.52 -2.87 -15.20
CA MET A 129 -6.69 -1.80 -14.23
C MET A 129 -7.92 -0.92 -14.51
N ASP A 130 -8.22 -0.62 -15.76
CA ASP A 130 -9.42 0.14 -16.12
C ASP A 130 -10.69 -0.64 -15.77
N ALA A 131 -10.71 -1.96 -16.02
CA ALA A 131 -11.82 -2.82 -15.60
C ALA A 131 -11.95 -2.90 -14.08
N ALA A 132 -10.83 -3.03 -13.35
CA ALA A 132 -10.81 -3.00 -11.89
C ALA A 132 -11.34 -1.65 -11.37
N TYR A 133 -10.95 -0.52 -11.95
CA TYR A 133 -11.40 0.80 -11.53
C TYR A 133 -12.89 1.08 -11.87
N ARG A 134 -13.34 0.77 -13.10
CA ARG A 134 -14.70 1.07 -13.56
C ARG A 134 -15.75 0.11 -13.02
N HIS A 135 -15.40 -1.17 -12.87
CA HIS A 135 -16.37 -2.23 -12.57
C HIS A 135 -16.07 -2.95 -11.24
N GLY A 136 -14.80 -3.27 -10.98
CA GLY A 136 -14.39 -3.97 -9.76
C GLY A 136 -14.56 -3.12 -8.50
N LEU A 137 -14.07 -1.88 -8.53
CA LEU A 137 -14.04 -0.97 -7.38
C LEU A 137 -15.43 -0.65 -6.84
N PRO A 138 -16.46 -0.30 -7.65
CA PRO A 138 -17.81 -0.10 -7.13
C PRO A 138 -18.40 -1.35 -6.44
N HIS A 139 -18.10 -2.55 -6.94
CA HIS A 139 -18.53 -3.79 -6.30
C HIS A 139 -17.80 -4.03 -4.99
N TRP A 140 -16.48 -3.83 -4.98
CA TRP A 140 -15.66 -3.98 -3.79
C TRP A 140 -16.09 -3.02 -2.67
N ILE A 141 -16.29 -1.72 -2.96
CA ILE A 141 -16.76 -0.73 -1.99
C ILE A 141 -18.09 -1.15 -1.35
N ARG A 142 -19.04 -1.67 -2.15
CA ARG A 142 -20.31 -2.19 -1.63
C ARG A 142 -20.12 -3.41 -0.72
N ALA A 143 -19.17 -4.27 -1.03
CA ALA A 143 -18.90 -5.48 -0.26
C ALA A 143 -18.22 -5.18 1.09
N VAL A 144 -17.24 -4.27 1.11
CA VAL A 144 -16.47 -3.95 2.33
C VAL A 144 -17.12 -2.87 3.20
N GLY A 145 -18.02 -2.08 2.62
CA GLY A 145 -18.72 -0.98 3.30
C GLY A 145 -17.81 0.23 3.60
N PRO A 146 -18.38 1.31 4.17
CA PRO A 146 -17.67 2.58 4.37
C PRO A 146 -16.38 2.45 5.20
N ARG A 147 -16.41 1.63 6.26
CA ARG A 147 -15.23 1.39 7.11
C ARG A 147 -14.13 0.59 6.42
N GLY A 148 -14.47 -0.23 5.43
CA GLY A 148 -13.47 -1.00 4.67
C GLY A 148 -12.63 -0.16 3.72
N VAL A 149 -13.05 1.09 3.46
CA VAL A 149 -12.33 2.07 2.64
C VAL A 149 -11.45 3.00 3.49
N GLU A 150 -11.60 2.96 4.83
CA GLU A 150 -10.77 3.79 5.71
C GLU A 150 -9.30 3.38 5.63
N HIS A 151 -8.43 4.40 5.48
CA HIS A 151 -6.99 4.18 5.39
C HIS A 151 -6.38 3.96 6.78
N ASP A 152 -6.73 4.86 7.70
CA ASP A 152 -6.23 4.85 9.07
C ASP A 152 -6.81 3.68 9.86
N GLY A 153 -5.96 3.06 10.69
CA GLY A 153 -6.30 1.89 11.49
C GLY A 153 -6.38 0.58 10.71
N ALA A 154 -6.39 0.62 9.37
CA ALA A 154 -6.43 -0.56 8.52
C ALA A 154 -5.21 -1.46 8.78
N VAL A 155 -5.44 -2.77 8.73
CA VAL A 155 -4.39 -3.78 8.85
C VAL A 155 -4.18 -4.39 7.48
N ARG A 156 -2.93 -4.43 7.03
CA ARG A 156 -2.59 -4.98 5.72
C ARG A 156 -1.39 -5.93 5.79
N PRO A 157 -1.40 -7.02 5.02
CA PRO A 157 -0.24 -7.88 4.87
C PRO A 157 0.92 -7.14 4.19
N LEU A 158 2.12 -7.43 4.66
CA LEU A 158 3.39 -6.82 4.24
C LEU A 158 4.47 -7.89 4.24
N VAL A 159 5.41 -7.81 3.30
CA VAL A 159 6.61 -8.64 3.26
C VAL A 159 7.79 -7.74 3.58
N HIS A 160 8.37 -7.93 4.77
CA HIS A 160 9.49 -7.14 5.25
C HIS A 160 10.82 -7.82 4.88
N PRO A 161 11.86 -7.07 4.44
CA PRO A 161 13.13 -7.64 4.01
C PRO A 161 13.93 -8.31 5.14
N ASP A 162 13.82 -7.83 6.38
CA ASP A 162 14.34 -8.55 7.55
C ASP A 162 13.57 -9.87 7.76
N PRO A 163 14.23 -11.04 7.67
CA PRO A 163 13.60 -12.35 7.83
C PRO A 163 12.95 -12.59 9.20
N ARG A 164 13.31 -11.80 10.23
CA ARG A 164 12.65 -11.85 11.54
C ARG A 164 11.17 -11.49 11.45
N TRP A 165 10.85 -10.58 10.55
CA TRP A 165 9.48 -10.17 10.23
C TRP A 165 8.93 -10.99 9.06
N GLY A 166 9.68 -11.09 7.96
CA GLY A 166 9.26 -11.79 6.74
C GLY A 166 7.85 -11.37 6.29
N SER A 167 7.00 -12.34 5.97
CA SER A 167 5.57 -12.09 5.75
C SER A 167 4.87 -11.80 7.08
N THR A 168 4.37 -10.58 7.21
CA THR A 168 3.72 -10.08 8.42
C THR A 168 2.51 -9.20 8.10
N ASN A 169 1.90 -8.59 9.11
CA ASN A 169 0.90 -7.54 8.95
C ASN A 169 1.43 -6.22 9.48
N CYS A 170 1.09 -5.11 8.82
CA CYS A 170 1.25 -3.77 9.36
C CYS A 170 -0.12 -3.16 9.67
N ARG A 171 -0.17 -2.28 10.67
CA ARG A 171 -1.27 -1.33 10.83
C ARG A 171 -0.85 -0.01 10.20
N ILE A 172 -1.72 0.54 9.36
CA ILE A 172 -1.57 1.91 8.90
C ILE A 172 -2.03 2.85 10.01
N VAL A 173 -1.20 3.83 10.31
CA VAL A 173 -1.53 4.95 11.20
C VAL A 173 -1.37 6.24 10.42
N ASP A 174 -2.45 6.99 10.30
CA ASP A 174 -2.46 8.39 9.86
C ASP A 174 -2.38 9.29 11.08
N ASP A 175 -1.19 9.85 11.33
CA ASP A 175 -0.96 10.86 12.36
C ASP A 175 -0.42 12.14 11.70
N THR A 176 -1.17 12.64 10.72
CA THR A 176 -0.81 13.89 10.05
C THR A 176 -1.04 15.06 11.02
N PRO A 177 -0.03 15.87 11.38
CA PRO A 177 -0.26 17.07 12.18
C PRO A 177 -1.05 18.11 11.40
N ARG A 178 -1.74 19.02 12.10
CA ARG A 178 -2.52 20.09 11.47
C ARG A 178 -1.69 20.89 10.46
N THR A 179 -0.47 21.26 10.81
CA THR A 179 0.41 22.04 9.93
C THR A 179 0.71 21.33 8.61
N LEU A 180 0.94 20.01 8.61
CA LEU A 180 1.10 19.24 7.36
C LEU A 180 -0.21 19.17 6.56
N ARG A 181 -1.35 18.96 7.23
CA ARG A 181 -2.65 18.97 6.55
C ARG A 181 -2.96 20.31 5.88
N ASP A 182 -2.65 21.42 6.56
CA ASP A 182 -2.85 22.77 6.03
C ASP A 182 -1.96 23.03 4.80
N MET A 183 -0.83 22.33 4.67
CA MET A 183 0.03 22.31 3.48
C MET A 183 -0.44 21.34 2.38
N GLY A 184 -1.52 20.59 2.59
CA GLY A 184 -2.02 19.58 1.65
C GLY A 184 -1.28 18.25 1.71
N TYR A 185 -0.49 18.00 2.75
CA TYR A 185 0.23 16.75 2.95
C TYR A 185 -0.52 15.79 3.86
N SER A 186 -0.24 14.50 3.68
CA SER A 186 -0.68 13.39 4.53
C SER A 186 0.52 12.56 4.95
N ARG A 187 0.50 12.07 6.18
CA ARG A 187 1.50 11.15 6.72
C ARG A 187 0.89 9.76 6.85
N MET A 188 1.65 8.75 6.46
CA MET A 188 1.36 7.35 6.69
C MET A 188 2.53 6.69 7.41
N THR A 189 2.24 5.98 8.50
CA THR A 189 3.21 5.12 9.20
C THR A 189 2.71 3.67 9.18
N LEU A 190 3.59 2.73 8.80
CA LEU A 190 3.31 1.29 8.76
C LEU A 190 3.85 0.62 10.03
N VAL A 191 3.01 0.50 11.06
CA VAL A 191 3.40 -0.13 12.33
C VAL A 191 3.39 -1.65 12.15
N LEU A 192 4.56 -2.27 12.11
CA LEU A 192 4.72 -3.71 12.01
C LEU A 192 4.09 -4.39 13.24
N ARG A 193 3.29 -5.42 13.01
CA ARG A 193 2.72 -6.26 14.06
C ARG A 193 3.37 -7.62 13.97
N GLU A 194 3.64 -8.25 15.10
CA GLU A 194 4.09 -9.64 15.06
C GLU A 194 2.99 -10.48 14.41
N ALA A 195 3.37 -11.30 13.42
CA ALA A 195 2.50 -12.36 12.95
C ALA A 195 2.19 -13.23 14.18
N VAL A 196 0.91 -13.36 14.53
CA VAL A 196 0.48 -14.37 15.50
C VAL A 196 0.93 -15.70 14.91
N ARG A 197 2.06 -16.23 15.39
CA ARG A 197 2.54 -17.54 14.97
C ARG A 197 1.38 -18.49 15.23
N PRO A 198 0.86 -19.21 14.23
CA PRO A 198 -0.01 -20.33 14.55
C PRO A 198 0.82 -21.23 15.47
N VAL A 199 0.34 -21.42 16.69
CA VAL A 199 0.95 -22.34 17.64
C VAL A 199 0.87 -23.71 16.96
N THR A 200 1.97 -24.14 16.33
CA THR A 200 2.17 -25.50 15.86
C THR A 200 2.45 -26.39 17.08
N GLY A 201 1.48 -26.42 18.00
CA GLY A 201 1.40 -27.30 19.14
C GLY A 201 0.20 -28.22 18.96
N GLY A 202 0.39 -29.29 18.20
CA GLY A 202 -0.65 -30.29 18.03
C GLY A 202 -0.94 -31.07 19.33
N PRO A 203 -2.16 -31.62 19.49
CA PRO A 203 -2.35 -32.83 20.26
C PRO A 203 -2.37 -34.04 19.32
N ARG A 204 -1.33 -34.86 19.44
CA ARG A 204 -1.28 -36.23 18.93
C ARG A 204 -2.42 -37.04 19.57
N ARG A 205 -3.54 -37.23 18.87
CA ARG A 205 -4.48 -38.33 19.15
C ARG A 205 -4.52 -39.29 17.99
N THR A 206 -3.58 -40.23 18.03
CA THR A 206 -3.77 -41.56 17.47
C THR A 206 -4.99 -42.22 18.12
N ARG A 207 -6.04 -42.50 17.34
CA ARG A 207 -6.85 -43.68 17.59
C ARG A 207 -7.37 -44.27 16.28
N ARG A 208 -6.58 -45.21 15.77
CA ARG A 208 -7.01 -46.33 14.92
C ARG A 208 -8.33 -46.89 15.45
N THR A 209 -9.37 -46.92 14.63
CA THR A 209 -10.42 -47.94 14.72
C THR A 209 -10.31 -48.79 13.47
N ARG A 210 -9.80 -50.00 13.68
CA ARG A 210 -9.69 -51.08 12.71
C ARG A 210 -11.09 -51.60 12.37
N ASN A 211 -11.29 -51.81 11.08
CA ASN A 211 -12.22 -52.69 10.40
C ASN A 211 -12.84 -53.82 11.24
N GLY A 212 -14.14 -54.01 11.05
CA GLY A 212 -14.83 -55.28 11.28
C GLY A 212 -16.31 -55.16 10.96
N THR A 213 -16.71 -55.60 9.76
CA THR A 213 -17.69 -56.70 9.54
C THR A 213 -18.14 -56.71 8.08
N ALA A 214 -17.74 -57.76 7.37
CA ALA A 214 -18.33 -58.21 6.13
C ALA A 214 -19.25 -59.41 6.43
N GLU A 215 -20.41 -59.37 5.77
CA GLU A 215 -21.18 -60.49 5.18
C GLU A 215 -22.11 -61.42 6.01
N LEU A 216 -23.41 -61.30 5.63
CA LEU A 216 -24.40 -62.31 5.17
C LEU A 216 -24.90 -63.45 6.08
N ARG A 217 -26.24 -63.48 6.24
CA ARG A 217 -27.09 -64.66 5.94
C ARG A 217 -28.55 -64.23 5.71
N ALA A 218 -29.07 -64.52 4.51
CA ALA A 218 -30.50 -64.57 4.21
C ALA A 218 -31.00 -66.02 4.37
N VAL A 219 -32.26 -66.16 4.80
CA VAL A 219 -33.04 -67.40 4.87
C VAL A 219 -33.98 -67.43 3.67
#